data_AF-A0A955QJC4-F1
#
_entry.id   AF-A0A955QJC4-F1
#
_cell.length_a   1.000
_cell.length_b   1.000
_cell.length_c   1.000
_cell.angle_alpha   90.00
_cell.angle_beta   90.00
_cell.angle_gamma   90.00
#
_symmetry.space_group_name_H-M   'P 1'
#
loop_
_entity.id
_entity.type
_entity.pdbx_description
1 polymer ?
#
loop_
_entity_poly.entity_id
_entity_poly.type
_entity_poly.pdbx_seq_one_letter_code
_entity_poly.pdbx_strand_id
1 'polypeptide(L)'
;MGYSKLTRTLKSIQGSRKDFESILDKLLTQHIQLFSRPGASPFPAIPWKQNSPTSKEALKAITRGKVFLPLAYLQAYVDPLLEHLPTFLTRCPDRYYEPLLGAIYNHADTSLQYPLRQFSAVLSNFYRSFLDARRRANVDFPSVAQLPPLAVFLSREPEEGIFSGEFGPFSIPVNQIRSLFGGTVGVIVLPSTYAFHPLLWSVLAHEVGGHDMLHADKTLLPEMEDLAKQCFDSGPGQYLLKSQKLKHGQKELIGQLWSYWIEEAAADVLAVLNVGPSYGFSLAIFMGLLSRHITKYLNRLHIPYQPPSLIRLSSGTPKVTDPEAVQTGSNPNRADVDHHPVDILRLYVTLGAIEGLNAYSPDLIKQYATTLEQLIEICSEGGGDSIGVHGWLPVEGEKWRRIDEELDFGVMRDSARLMGRLIGNTKFQAFNNHSFQDLETWDDHDEETAESIWTILAQNQQEGVRDMGDDAHLLAGATLAFLEKHGWYKSISNRLGQALENSFDRDAYWGVLGAEPAVSWSPDPYNKKILNFIQKKKAEVTRKKKPVQKIRSRK
;
A
#
# COMPACT_ATOMS: atom_id res chain seq x y z
N MET A 1 -2.83 34.35 5.27
CA MET A 1 -3.21 34.42 3.83
C MET A 1 -3.48 33.04 3.19
N GLY A 2 -3.66 31.95 3.96
CA GLY A 2 -3.85 30.58 3.42
C GLY A 2 -5.22 30.26 2.80
N TYR A 3 -6.30 30.95 3.20
CA TYR A 3 -7.70 30.67 2.77
C TYR A 3 -7.96 30.64 1.25
N SER A 4 -7.07 31.18 0.40
CA SER A 4 -7.34 31.32 -1.04
C SER A 4 -6.93 30.12 -1.91
N LYS A 5 -6.15 29.16 -1.37
CA LYS A 5 -5.46 28.15 -2.17
C LYS A 5 -6.24 26.83 -2.28
N LEU A 6 -6.58 26.18 -1.16
CA LEU A 6 -7.48 25.02 -1.18
C LEU A 6 -8.83 25.38 -1.80
N THR A 7 -9.31 26.60 -1.55
CA THR A 7 -10.50 27.20 -2.21
C THR A 7 -10.37 27.29 -3.74
N ARG A 8 -9.16 27.45 -4.29
CA ARG A 8 -8.93 27.44 -5.75
C ARG A 8 -8.97 26.03 -6.31
N THR A 9 -8.33 25.07 -5.64
CA THR A 9 -8.42 23.63 -5.95
C THR A 9 -9.87 23.14 -5.86
N LEU A 10 -10.62 23.62 -4.88
CA LEU A 10 -12.06 23.41 -4.75
C LEU A 10 -12.81 23.93 -5.98
N LYS A 11 -12.58 25.18 -6.41
CA LYS A 11 -13.25 25.76 -7.57
C LYS A 11 -13.02 25.00 -8.87
N SER A 12 -11.89 24.31 -9.04
CA SER A 12 -11.63 23.51 -10.26
C SER A 12 -12.34 22.15 -10.26
N ILE A 13 -12.69 21.60 -9.08
CA ILE A 13 -13.42 20.32 -8.94
C ILE A 13 -14.93 20.55 -8.72
N GLN A 14 -15.33 21.75 -8.25
CA GLN A 14 -16.72 22.14 -7.98
C GLN A 14 -17.68 22.06 -9.18
N GLY A 15 -17.18 21.79 -10.38
CA GLY A 15 -18.00 21.71 -11.58
C GLY A 15 -18.67 20.36 -11.79
N SER A 16 -19.51 19.92 -10.85
CA SER A 16 -20.35 18.72 -10.99
C SER A 16 -19.58 17.40 -11.20
N ARG A 17 -20.31 16.28 -11.10
CA ARG A 17 -19.82 14.96 -11.52
C ARG A 17 -19.18 14.94 -12.91
N LYS A 18 -19.69 15.74 -13.86
CA LYS A 18 -19.18 15.77 -15.23
C LYS A 18 -17.75 16.28 -15.34
N ASP A 19 -17.33 17.23 -14.51
CA ASP A 19 -15.95 17.73 -14.58
C ASP A 19 -14.97 16.73 -13.99
N PHE A 20 -15.32 16.08 -12.88
CA PHE A 20 -14.48 15.02 -12.33
C PHE A 20 -14.41 13.80 -13.26
N GLU A 21 -15.54 13.41 -13.87
CA GLU A 21 -15.58 12.43 -14.96
C GLU A 21 -14.64 12.80 -16.11
N SER A 22 -14.67 14.06 -16.55
CA SER A 22 -13.81 14.58 -17.62
C SER A 22 -12.33 14.50 -17.26
N ILE A 23 -11.96 14.78 -16.00
CA ILE A 23 -10.59 14.61 -15.50
C ILE A 23 -10.16 13.15 -15.61
N LEU A 24 -10.97 12.22 -15.09
CA LEU A 24 -10.69 10.79 -15.15
C LEU A 24 -10.61 10.28 -16.61
N ASP A 25 -11.44 10.79 -17.51
CA ASP A 25 -11.46 10.37 -18.92
C ASP A 25 -10.21 10.87 -19.65
N LYS A 26 -9.80 12.12 -19.40
CA LYS A 26 -8.55 12.65 -19.95
C LYS A 26 -7.34 11.87 -19.45
N LEU A 27 -7.31 11.52 -18.16
CA LEU A 27 -6.26 10.66 -17.62
C LEU A 27 -6.19 9.32 -18.37
N LEU A 28 -7.31 8.59 -18.48
CA LEU A 28 -7.34 7.28 -19.14
C LEU A 28 -7.10 7.32 -20.65
N THR A 29 -7.48 8.39 -21.33
CA THR A 29 -7.41 8.47 -22.81
C THR A 29 -6.16 9.15 -23.32
N GLN A 30 -5.61 10.12 -22.59
CA GLN A 30 -4.51 10.97 -23.07
C GLN A 30 -3.18 10.73 -22.38
N HIS A 31 -3.20 10.10 -21.21
CA HIS A 31 -2.05 10.11 -20.30
C HIS A 31 -1.66 8.74 -19.79
N ILE A 32 -2.64 7.93 -19.37
CA ILE A 32 -2.42 6.71 -18.64
C ILE A 32 -2.95 5.53 -19.44
N GLN A 33 -2.03 4.69 -19.90
CA GLN A 33 -2.39 3.39 -20.46
C GLN A 33 -2.36 2.37 -19.33
N LEU A 34 -3.39 2.36 -18.49
CA LEU A 34 -3.46 1.44 -17.35
C LEU A 34 -3.35 -0.04 -17.76
N PHE A 35 -3.65 -0.35 -19.03
CA PHE A 35 -3.63 -1.69 -19.63
C PHE A 35 -3.25 -1.55 -21.10
N SER A 36 -1.96 -1.67 -21.37
CA SER A 36 -1.43 -1.71 -22.74
C SER A 36 -1.67 -3.12 -23.29
N ARG A 37 -2.03 -3.25 -24.58
CA ARG A 37 -2.19 -4.59 -25.19
C ARG A 37 -0.95 -5.46 -24.86
N PRO A 38 -1.09 -6.77 -24.60
CA PRO A 38 0.06 -7.65 -24.43
C PRO A 38 1.12 -7.40 -25.51
N GLY A 39 2.33 -7.02 -25.10
CA GLY A 39 3.44 -6.66 -26.00
C GLY A 39 3.60 -5.17 -26.35
N ALA A 40 2.71 -4.29 -25.89
CA ALA A 40 2.93 -2.85 -25.93
C ALA A 40 3.89 -2.45 -24.81
N SER A 41 5.11 -2.04 -25.17
CA SER A 41 6.11 -1.44 -24.27
C SER A 41 5.46 -0.38 -23.35
N PRO A 42 5.82 -0.31 -22.05
CA PRO A 42 7.00 -0.90 -21.40
C PRO A 42 6.62 -1.90 -20.29
N PHE A 43 6.27 -3.14 -20.63
CA PHE A 43 6.20 -4.21 -19.63
C PHE A 43 7.60 -4.79 -19.39
N PRO A 44 8.03 -5.01 -18.13
CA PRO A 44 9.26 -5.74 -17.85
C PRO A 44 9.23 -7.09 -18.56
N ALA A 45 10.32 -7.48 -19.22
CA ALA A 45 10.39 -8.81 -19.80
C ALA A 45 10.54 -9.87 -18.69
N ILE A 46 9.57 -10.78 -18.56
CA ILE A 46 9.71 -11.94 -17.68
C ILE A 46 10.87 -12.82 -18.20
N PRO A 47 11.89 -13.11 -17.39
CA PRO A 47 13.07 -13.89 -17.84
C PRO A 47 12.79 -15.37 -18.15
N TRP A 48 11.55 -15.84 -17.99
CA TRP A 48 11.11 -17.21 -18.20
C TRP A 48 9.78 -17.23 -18.97
N LYS A 49 9.52 -18.34 -19.69
CA LYS A 49 8.35 -18.45 -20.60
C LYS A 49 7.13 -19.11 -19.99
N GLN A 50 7.31 -19.90 -18.94
CA GLN A 50 6.22 -20.63 -18.27
C GLN A 50 5.65 -19.80 -17.12
N ASN A 51 4.63 -20.30 -16.42
CA ASN A 51 4.12 -19.64 -15.22
C ASN A 51 5.10 -19.71 -14.05
N SER A 52 5.93 -20.76 -14.03
CA SER A 52 6.97 -20.98 -13.04
C SER A 52 8.37 -20.97 -13.68
N PRO A 53 9.38 -20.33 -13.07
CA PRO A 53 10.75 -20.40 -13.55
C PRO A 53 11.42 -21.72 -13.15
N THR A 54 12.26 -22.26 -14.03
CA THR A 54 13.23 -23.29 -13.65
C THR A 54 14.30 -22.69 -12.72
N SER A 55 14.99 -23.52 -11.93
CA SER A 55 16.10 -23.04 -11.08
C SER A 55 17.19 -22.31 -11.89
N LYS A 56 17.44 -22.75 -13.12
CA LYS A 56 18.41 -22.12 -14.03
C LYS A 56 17.95 -20.73 -14.48
N GLU A 57 16.67 -20.57 -14.80
CA GLU A 57 16.09 -19.27 -15.19
C GLU A 57 16.06 -18.30 -14.01
N ALA A 58 15.61 -18.77 -12.83
CA ALA A 58 15.60 -17.96 -11.61
C ALA A 58 17.01 -17.50 -11.23
N LEU A 59 18.01 -18.40 -11.22
CA LEU A 59 19.39 -18.05 -10.91
C LEU A 59 19.97 -17.04 -11.92
N LYS A 60 19.64 -17.18 -13.21
CA LYS A 60 20.05 -16.23 -14.25
C LYS A 60 19.42 -14.85 -14.03
N ALA A 61 18.13 -14.80 -13.70
CA ALA A 61 17.41 -13.56 -13.39
C ALA A 61 18.02 -12.85 -12.17
N ILE A 62 18.22 -13.59 -11.07
CA ILE A 62 18.84 -13.08 -9.83
C ILE A 62 20.25 -12.55 -10.11
N THR A 63 21.07 -13.32 -10.84
CA THR A 63 22.47 -12.92 -11.14
C THR A 63 22.54 -11.63 -11.93
N ARG A 64 21.59 -11.42 -12.87
CA ARG A 64 21.53 -10.21 -13.69
C ARG A 64 21.15 -8.98 -12.87
N GLY A 65 20.19 -9.10 -11.96
CA GLY A 65 19.65 -7.98 -11.16
C GLY A 65 20.48 -7.61 -9.94
N LYS A 66 21.04 -8.60 -9.24
CA LYS A 66 21.66 -8.38 -7.92
C LYS A 66 22.84 -7.40 -7.94
N VAL A 67 23.51 -7.22 -9.07
CA VAL A 67 24.65 -6.27 -9.19
C VAL A 67 24.24 -4.80 -9.03
N PHE A 68 22.94 -4.51 -9.14
CA PHE A 68 22.37 -3.18 -8.98
C PHE A 68 21.79 -2.92 -7.58
N LEU A 69 21.78 -3.94 -6.71
CA LEU A 69 21.23 -3.81 -5.36
C LEU A 69 22.32 -3.42 -4.34
N PRO A 70 22.03 -2.53 -3.38
CA PRO A 70 22.94 -2.26 -2.27
C PRO A 70 23.23 -3.52 -1.44
N LEU A 71 24.41 -3.56 -0.81
CA LEU A 71 24.89 -4.72 -0.04
C LEU A 71 23.90 -5.16 1.04
N ALA A 72 23.24 -4.22 1.71
CA ALA A 72 22.26 -4.52 2.74
C ALA A 72 21.09 -5.38 2.19
N TYR A 73 20.59 -5.05 1.00
CA TYR A 73 19.53 -5.83 0.33
C TYR A 73 20.04 -7.18 -0.19
N LEU A 74 21.31 -7.26 -0.60
CA LEU A 74 21.91 -8.55 -0.95
C LEU A 74 21.87 -9.52 0.23
N GLN A 75 22.28 -9.06 1.41
CA GLN A 75 22.33 -9.88 2.61
C GLN A 75 20.94 -10.19 3.18
N ALA A 76 20.02 -9.22 3.15
CA ALA A 76 18.73 -9.33 3.79
C ALA A 76 17.65 -10.00 2.91
N TYR A 77 17.83 -10.03 1.60
CA TYR A 77 16.83 -10.57 0.66
C TYR A 77 17.41 -11.59 -0.32
N VAL A 78 18.49 -11.24 -1.04
CA VAL A 78 19.02 -12.07 -2.14
C VAL A 78 19.71 -13.33 -1.64
N ASP A 79 20.56 -13.23 -0.62
CA ASP A 79 21.33 -14.36 -0.09
C ASP A 79 20.40 -15.45 0.52
N PRO A 80 19.40 -15.11 1.36
CA PRO A 80 18.42 -16.10 1.84
C PRO A 80 17.63 -16.75 0.71
N LEU A 81 17.21 -15.97 -0.29
CA LEU A 81 16.51 -16.50 -1.46
C LEU A 81 17.38 -17.49 -2.24
N LEU A 82 18.67 -17.19 -2.44
CA LEU A 82 19.61 -18.08 -3.11
C LEU A 82 19.88 -19.36 -2.30
N GLU A 83 20.04 -19.26 -0.98
CA GLU A 83 20.23 -20.40 -0.08
C GLU A 83 19.03 -21.36 -0.14
N HIS A 84 17.82 -20.82 -0.22
CA HIS A 84 16.58 -21.59 -0.20
C HIS A 84 15.91 -21.75 -1.58
N LEU A 85 16.59 -21.38 -2.67
CA LEU A 85 15.99 -21.30 -4.01
C LEU A 85 15.26 -22.59 -4.45
N PRO A 86 15.79 -23.82 -4.26
CA PRO A 86 15.06 -25.03 -4.63
C PRO A 86 13.76 -25.23 -3.85
N THR A 87 13.77 -24.90 -2.55
CA THR A 87 12.59 -25.03 -1.69
C THR A 87 11.55 -23.96 -2.04
N PHE A 88 12.01 -22.74 -2.29
CA PHE A 88 11.19 -21.63 -2.77
C PHE A 88 10.45 -22.01 -4.07
N LEU A 89 11.17 -22.49 -5.10
CA LEU A 89 10.58 -22.89 -6.39
C LEU A 89 9.64 -24.10 -6.34
N THR A 90 9.60 -24.82 -5.21
CA THR A 90 8.71 -25.97 -5.03
C THR A 90 7.47 -25.61 -4.22
N ARG A 91 7.57 -24.64 -3.30
CA ARG A 91 6.54 -24.33 -2.32
C ARG A 91 5.84 -22.99 -2.55
N CYS A 92 6.47 -22.09 -3.29
CA CYS A 92 5.93 -20.78 -3.56
C CYS A 92 4.75 -20.90 -4.55
N PRO A 93 3.57 -20.33 -4.25
CA PRO A 93 2.51 -20.24 -5.24
C PRO A 93 2.95 -19.46 -6.49
N ASP A 94 2.51 -19.90 -7.67
CA ASP A 94 2.95 -19.36 -8.96
C ASP A 94 2.85 -17.84 -9.07
N ARG A 95 1.77 -17.26 -8.53
CA ARG A 95 1.53 -15.81 -8.53
C ARG A 95 2.62 -14.97 -7.85
N TYR A 96 3.44 -15.57 -6.99
CA TYR A 96 4.48 -14.86 -6.25
C TYR A 96 5.88 -14.94 -6.89
N TYR A 97 6.09 -15.78 -7.92
CA TYR A 97 7.42 -15.86 -8.55
C TYR A 97 7.85 -14.54 -9.16
N GLU A 98 6.96 -13.90 -9.91
CA GLU A 98 7.26 -12.66 -10.58
C GLU A 98 7.47 -11.50 -9.59
N PRO A 99 6.56 -11.22 -8.63
CA PRO A 99 6.82 -10.24 -7.58
C PRO A 99 8.18 -10.44 -6.89
N LEU A 100 8.48 -11.66 -6.44
CA LEU A 100 9.63 -11.90 -5.58
C LEU A 100 10.97 -11.92 -6.33
N LEU A 101 11.00 -12.45 -7.55
CA LEU A 101 12.20 -12.39 -8.39
C LEU A 101 12.32 -11.04 -9.09
N GLY A 102 11.19 -10.37 -9.38
CA GLY A 102 11.08 -9.05 -9.97
C GLY A 102 11.78 -7.99 -9.14
N ALA A 103 11.70 -8.09 -7.81
CA ALA A 103 12.44 -7.29 -6.83
C ALA A 103 13.96 -7.29 -7.03
N ILE A 104 14.47 -8.23 -7.81
CA ILE A 104 15.89 -8.31 -8.17
C ILE A 104 16.07 -7.97 -9.66
N TYR A 105 15.41 -8.70 -10.57
CA TYR A 105 15.73 -8.58 -12.00
C TYR A 105 15.23 -7.29 -12.66
N ASN A 106 14.21 -6.61 -12.10
CA ASN A 106 13.73 -5.32 -12.63
C ASN A 106 14.86 -4.27 -12.65
N HIS A 107 15.77 -4.32 -11.67
CA HIS A 107 16.90 -3.40 -11.60
C HIS A 107 17.88 -3.53 -12.77
N ALA A 108 17.86 -4.65 -13.50
CA ALA A 108 18.67 -4.84 -14.70
C ALA A 108 17.93 -4.49 -16.00
N ASP A 109 16.69 -4.03 -15.93
CA ASP A 109 15.93 -3.55 -17.07
C ASP A 109 16.16 -2.04 -17.26
N THR A 110 16.89 -1.69 -18.32
CA THR A 110 17.22 -0.29 -18.62
C THR A 110 15.99 0.54 -18.97
N SER A 111 14.89 -0.07 -19.41
CA SER A 111 13.63 0.64 -19.68
C SER A 111 12.89 1.05 -18.40
N LEU A 112 13.16 0.35 -17.29
CA LEU A 112 12.56 0.61 -15.98
C LEU A 112 13.51 1.30 -15.01
N GLN A 113 14.77 1.51 -15.38
CA GLN A 113 15.77 2.04 -14.45
C GLN A 113 15.30 3.34 -13.79
N TYR A 114 14.85 4.32 -14.57
CA TYR A 114 14.39 5.60 -14.03
C TYR A 114 13.13 5.49 -13.15
N PRO A 115 12.00 4.91 -13.60
CA PRO A 115 10.82 4.80 -12.74
C PRO A 115 11.06 3.90 -11.52
N LEU A 116 11.90 2.87 -11.61
CA LEU A 116 12.21 2.00 -10.47
C LEU A 116 13.03 2.72 -9.39
N ARG A 117 13.95 3.61 -9.80
CA ARG A 117 14.69 4.48 -8.87
C ARG A 117 13.74 5.41 -8.14
N GLN A 118 12.88 6.11 -8.86
CA GLN A 118 11.87 6.99 -8.26
C GLN A 118 10.95 6.24 -7.30
N PHE A 119 10.46 5.07 -7.71
CA PHE A 119 9.61 4.23 -6.87
C PHE A 119 10.36 3.81 -5.61
N SER A 120 11.60 3.33 -5.73
CA SER A 120 12.44 2.95 -4.58
C SER A 120 12.70 4.11 -3.61
N ALA A 121 12.83 5.35 -4.11
CA ALA A 121 12.96 6.54 -3.26
C ALA A 121 11.69 6.78 -2.45
N VAL A 122 10.52 6.76 -3.11
CA VAL A 122 9.21 6.91 -2.45
C VAL A 122 9.03 5.87 -1.35
N LEU A 123 9.29 4.59 -1.64
CA LEU A 123 9.17 3.53 -0.62
C LEU A 123 10.15 3.72 0.52
N SER A 124 11.39 4.11 0.21
CA SER A 124 12.38 4.41 1.25
C SER A 124 11.96 5.56 2.14
N ASN A 125 11.46 6.66 1.58
CA ASN A 125 11.00 7.81 2.34
C ASN A 125 9.78 7.47 3.21
N PHE A 126 8.74 6.89 2.62
CA PHE A 126 7.53 6.46 3.35
C PHE A 126 7.87 5.49 4.47
N TYR A 127 8.76 4.54 4.23
CA TYR A 127 9.13 3.58 5.27
C TYR A 127 9.99 4.22 6.36
N ARG A 128 10.93 5.11 6.00
CA ARG A 128 11.85 5.74 6.95
C ARG A 128 11.18 6.72 7.90
N SER A 129 10.08 7.37 7.50
CA SER A 129 9.34 8.26 8.41
C SER A 129 8.83 7.48 9.65
N PHE A 130 8.24 6.30 9.45
CA PHE A 130 7.85 5.39 10.53
C PHE A 130 9.03 4.77 11.30
N LEU A 131 10.23 4.80 10.74
CA LEU A 131 11.46 4.32 11.39
C LEU A 131 12.29 5.43 12.04
N ASP A 132 11.86 6.69 12.03
CA ASP A 132 12.68 7.79 12.57
C ASP A 132 13.08 7.53 14.03
N ALA A 133 14.40 7.46 14.26
CA ALA A 133 14.95 7.06 15.55
C ALA A 133 14.64 8.06 16.67
N ARG A 134 14.43 9.35 16.35
CA ARG A 134 14.09 10.37 17.36
C ARG A 134 12.64 10.22 17.79
N ARG A 135 11.72 10.00 16.83
CA ARG A 135 10.31 9.71 17.12
C ARG A 135 10.18 8.40 17.91
N ARG A 136 10.90 7.34 17.50
CA ARG A 136 10.88 6.03 18.16
C ARG A 136 11.59 5.96 19.51
N ALA A 137 12.63 6.77 19.75
CA ALA A 137 13.30 6.80 21.04
C ALA A 137 12.35 7.15 22.20
N ASN A 138 11.23 7.82 21.89
CA ASN A 138 10.22 8.19 22.87
C ASN A 138 9.11 7.14 23.05
N VAL A 139 9.02 6.12 22.18
CA VAL A 139 7.87 5.19 22.10
C VAL A 139 8.24 3.73 22.40
N ASP A 140 9.53 3.37 22.42
CA ASP A 140 10.04 2.00 22.69
C ASP A 140 9.36 0.91 21.83
N PHE A 141 9.19 1.22 20.53
CA PHE A 141 8.45 0.38 19.59
C PHE A 141 9.31 -0.76 19.02
N PRO A 142 8.82 -2.03 18.96
CA PRO A 142 9.52 -3.14 18.30
C PRO A 142 9.82 -2.86 16.82
N SER A 143 11.01 -3.22 16.34
CA SER A 143 11.36 -3.11 14.91
C SER A 143 11.51 -4.50 14.31
N VAL A 144 10.63 -4.85 13.37
CA VAL A 144 10.65 -6.19 12.72
C VAL A 144 11.34 -6.16 11.36
N ALA A 145 11.35 -5.02 10.68
CA ALA A 145 12.08 -4.80 9.45
C ALA A 145 12.87 -3.48 9.52
N GLN A 146 14.15 -3.56 9.16
CA GLN A 146 15.10 -2.45 9.31
C GLN A 146 15.45 -1.78 7.97
N LEU A 147 15.11 -2.42 6.85
CA LEU A 147 15.31 -1.91 5.51
C LEU A 147 13.95 -1.60 4.88
N PRO A 148 13.83 -0.50 4.12
CA PRO A 148 12.65 -0.26 3.28
C PRO A 148 12.35 -1.43 2.35
N PRO A 149 11.08 -1.64 1.96
CA PRO A 149 10.73 -2.72 1.05
C PRO A 149 11.31 -2.50 -0.35
N LEU A 150 11.54 -3.60 -1.08
CA LEU A 150 11.98 -3.56 -2.47
C LEU A 150 10.81 -3.19 -3.40
N ALA A 151 11.09 -2.36 -4.41
CA ALA A 151 10.13 -1.94 -5.42
C ALA A 151 10.06 -2.95 -6.59
N VAL A 152 8.86 -3.22 -7.10
CA VAL A 152 8.65 -4.10 -8.27
C VAL A 152 7.59 -3.57 -9.19
N PHE A 153 7.89 -3.54 -10.49
CA PHE A 153 6.88 -3.40 -11.52
C PHE A 153 6.46 -4.76 -12.07
N LEU A 154 5.20 -5.11 -11.90
CA LEU A 154 4.65 -6.36 -12.44
C LEU A 154 4.41 -6.23 -13.94
N SER A 155 4.91 -7.21 -14.72
CA SER A 155 4.76 -7.25 -16.18
C SER A 155 3.46 -7.84 -16.67
N ARG A 156 2.82 -8.71 -15.87
CA ARG A 156 1.58 -9.37 -16.25
C ARG A 156 0.40 -8.45 -16.02
N GLU A 157 -0.44 -8.29 -17.04
CA GLU A 157 -1.86 -8.09 -16.78
C GLU A 157 -2.40 -9.39 -16.18
N PRO A 158 -3.35 -9.35 -15.23
CA PRO A 158 -3.98 -10.56 -14.73
C PRO A 158 -4.47 -11.41 -15.91
N GLU A 159 -4.10 -12.69 -15.94
CA GLU A 159 -4.48 -13.60 -17.02
C GLU A 159 -6.01 -13.57 -17.20
N GLU A 160 -6.47 -13.62 -18.46
CA GLU A 160 -7.90 -13.61 -18.81
C GLU A 160 -8.65 -14.65 -17.95
N GLY A 161 -9.56 -14.18 -17.09
CA GLY A 161 -10.42 -15.03 -16.26
C GLY A 161 -10.09 -15.05 -14.77
N ILE A 162 -8.99 -14.43 -14.31
CA ILE A 162 -8.72 -14.28 -12.87
C ILE A 162 -8.86 -12.80 -12.50
N PHE A 163 -10.05 -12.43 -12.00
CA PHE A 163 -10.23 -11.21 -11.20
C PHE A 163 -9.50 -11.42 -9.86
N SER A 164 -8.16 -11.42 -9.84
CA SER A 164 -7.39 -11.63 -8.60
C SER A 164 -7.40 -10.42 -7.66
N GLY A 165 -8.13 -9.34 -7.98
CA GLY A 165 -8.08 -8.09 -7.22
C GLY A 165 -6.77 -7.31 -7.40
N GLU A 166 -5.77 -7.88 -8.09
CA GLU A 166 -4.42 -7.32 -8.26
C GLU A 166 -4.33 -6.27 -9.40
N PHE A 167 -5.36 -5.41 -9.54
CA PHE A 167 -5.33 -4.29 -10.48
C PHE A 167 -4.64 -3.04 -9.91
N GLY A 168 -4.39 -3.05 -8.60
CA GLY A 168 -3.71 -2.00 -7.85
C GLY A 168 -2.34 -2.44 -7.32
N PRO A 169 -1.66 -1.56 -6.58
CA PRO A 169 -0.49 -1.96 -5.83
C PRO A 169 -0.87 -2.99 -4.76
N PHE A 170 0.13 -3.75 -4.29
CA PHE A 170 -0.02 -4.63 -3.14
C PHE A 170 1.33 -4.89 -2.47
N SER A 171 1.27 -5.36 -1.23
CA SER A 171 2.44 -5.66 -0.41
C SER A 171 2.65 -7.17 -0.27
N ILE A 172 3.91 -7.60 -0.30
CA ILE A 172 4.34 -8.89 0.24
C ILE A 172 5.14 -8.57 1.52
N PRO A 173 4.48 -8.61 2.69
CA PRO A 173 5.07 -8.15 3.93
C PRO A 173 6.23 -9.04 4.39
N VAL A 174 7.08 -8.48 5.26
CA VAL A 174 8.31 -9.15 5.72
C VAL A 174 8.07 -10.51 6.38
N ASN A 175 6.95 -10.69 7.08
CA ASN A 175 6.56 -11.96 7.70
C ASN A 175 6.34 -13.05 6.63
N GLN A 176 5.69 -12.71 5.52
CA GLN A 176 5.48 -13.63 4.40
C GLN A 176 6.81 -13.96 3.71
N ILE A 177 7.65 -12.97 3.44
CA ILE A 177 8.99 -13.18 2.88
C ILE A 177 9.83 -14.11 3.75
N ARG A 178 9.83 -13.87 5.07
CA ARG A 178 10.53 -14.71 6.05
C ARG A 178 10.02 -16.15 6.03
N SER A 179 8.71 -16.36 5.88
CA SER A 179 8.10 -17.69 5.81
C SER A 179 8.48 -18.47 4.54
N LEU A 180 8.69 -17.75 3.41
CA LEU A 180 8.98 -18.35 2.12
C LEU A 180 10.45 -18.76 1.96
N PHE A 181 11.38 -17.89 2.35
CA PHE A 181 12.83 -18.14 2.16
C PHE A 181 13.73 -17.45 3.20
N GLY A 182 13.18 -16.98 4.33
CA GLY A 182 13.99 -16.43 5.42
C GLY A 182 14.50 -15.00 5.21
N GLY A 183 14.05 -14.30 4.17
CA GLY A 183 14.39 -12.89 3.96
C GLY A 183 13.78 -11.96 5.03
N THR A 184 14.34 -10.75 5.15
CA THR A 184 13.92 -9.75 6.15
C THR A 184 13.59 -8.39 5.53
N VAL A 185 13.23 -8.37 4.25
CA VAL A 185 12.82 -7.16 3.52
C VAL A 185 11.51 -7.47 2.80
N GLY A 186 10.49 -6.62 3.00
CA GLY A 186 9.22 -6.70 2.28
C GLY A 186 9.37 -6.34 0.80
N VAL A 187 8.31 -6.53 0.03
CA VAL A 187 8.25 -6.15 -1.39
C VAL A 187 6.96 -5.40 -1.64
N ILE A 188 7.04 -4.21 -2.24
CA ILE A 188 5.87 -3.48 -2.74
C ILE A 188 5.81 -3.66 -4.25
N VAL A 189 4.67 -4.14 -4.70
CA VAL A 189 4.41 -4.43 -6.10
C VAL A 189 3.47 -3.38 -6.64
N LEU A 190 3.77 -2.87 -7.83
CA LEU A 190 2.91 -1.96 -8.57
C LEU A 190 2.81 -2.46 -10.01
N PRO A 191 1.63 -2.51 -10.64
CA PRO A 191 1.56 -2.88 -12.06
C PRO A 191 2.41 -1.93 -12.92
N SER A 192 3.14 -2.46 -13.92
CA SER A 192 4.09 -1.65 -14.69
C SER A 192 3.44 -0.51 -15.48
N THR A 193 2.12 -0.58 -15.68
CA THR A 193 1.33 0.48 -16.33
C THR A 193 1.27 1.75 -15.50
N TYR A 194 1.60 1.71 -14.20
CA TYR A 194 1.74 2.89 -13.35
C TYR A 194 3.19 3.44 -13.29
N ALA A 195 4.17 2.77 -13.92
CA ALA A 195 5.58 3.09 -13.77
C ALA A 195 5.95 4.53 -14.18
N PHE A 196 5.25 5.10 -15.15
CA PHE A 196 5.53 6.45 -15.66
C PHE A 196 4.51 7.48 -15.18
N HIS A 197 3.81 7.17 -14.08
CA HIS A 197 2.72 7.98 -13.55
C HIS A 197 2.91 8.26 -12.05
N PRO A 198 4.02 8.90 -11.65
CA PRO A 198 4.34 9.13 -10.23
C PRO A 198 3.29 9.97 -9.50
N LEU A 199 2.46 10.72 -10.22
CA LEU A 199 1.34 11.45 -9.63
C LEU A 199 0.31 10.52 -8.96
N LEU A 200 0.19 9.27 -9.41
CA LEU A 200 -0.73 8.30 -8.81
C LEU A 200 -0.12 7.55 -7.62
N TRP A 201 1.14 7.82 -7.26
CA TRP A 201 1.87 6.99 -6.31
C TRP A 201 1.62 7.34 -4.84
N SER A 202 0.87 8.39 -4.52
CA SER A 202 0.50 8.68 -3.12
C SER A 202 -0.31 7.53 -2.49
N VAL A 203 -1.00 6.72 -3.30
CA VAL A 203 -1.70 5.52 -2.81
C VAL A 203 -0.75 4.44 -2.27
N LEU A 204 0.54 4.47 -2.62
CA LEU A 204 1.54 3.54 -2.09
C LEU A 204 1.80 3.73 -0.59
N ALA A 205 1.40 4.87 0.00
CA ALA A 205 1.52 5.08 1.43
C ALA A 205 0.66 4.08 2.22
N HIS A 206 -0.45 3.61 1.62
CA HIS A 206 -1.25 2.50 2.15
C HIS A 206 -0.41 1.22 2.26
N GLU A 207 0.30 0.87 1.19
CA GLU A 207 1.09 -0.35 1.11
C GLU A 207 2.31 -0.33 2.05
N VAL A 208 3.10 0.74 1.96
CA VAL A 208 4.36 0.88 2.69
C VAL A 208 4.13 1.14 4.17
N GLY A 209 3.22 2.07 4.46
CA GLY A 209 2.92 2.50 5.82
C GLY A 209 1.96 1.56 6.53
N GLY A 210 1.11 0.83 5.81
CA GLY A 210 0.12 -0.09 6.36
C GLY A 210 0.70 -1.43 6.77
N HIS A 211 0.88 -2.36 5.82
CA HIS A 211 1.06 -3.78 6.14
C HIS A 211 2.34 -4.08 6.93
N ASP A 212 3.50 -3.59 6.51
CA ASP A 212 4.74 -3.89 7.25
C ASP A 212 4.74 -3.28 8.67
N MET A 213 3.99 -2.19 8.89
CA MET A 213 3.84 -1.59 10.23
C MET A 213 2.80 -2.29 11.09
N LEU A 214 1.66 -2.64 10.52
CA LEU A 214 0.60 -3.35 11.23
C LEU A 214 1.04 -4.75 11.67
N HIS A 215 1.94 -5.38 10.91
CA HIS A 215 2.52 -6.69 11.22
C HIS A 215 3.82 -6.62 12.03
N ALA A 216 4.28 -5.43 12.42
CA ALA A 216 5.49 -5.27 13.24
C ALA A 216 5.29 -5.71 14.70
N ASP A 217 4.05 -5.77 15.19
CA ASP A 217 3.75 -6.46 16.45
C ASP A 217 2.58 -7.42 16.25
N LYS A 218 2.80 -8.69 16.61
CA LYS A 218 1.80 -9.76 16.45
C LYS A 218 0.54 -9.58 17.30
N THR A 219 0.56 -8.67 18.28
CA THR A 219 -0.55 -8.37 19.18
C THR A 219 -1.36 -7.15 18.76
N LEU A 220 -0.83 -6.31 17.85
CA LEU A 220 -1.49 -5.10 17.40
C LEU A 220 -2.78 -5.39 16.64
N LEU A 221 -2.73 -6.20 15.57
CA LEU A 221 -3.92 -6.50 14.76
C LEU A 221 -5.06 -7.12 15.60
N PRO A 222 -4.82 -8.12 16.47
CA PRO A 222 -5.84 -8.59 17.40
C PRO A 222 -6.43 -7.49 18.29
N GLU A 223 -5.60 -6.57 18.81
CA GLU A 223 -6.06 -5.43 19.62
C GLU A 223 -6.95 -4.48 18.81
N MET A 224 -6.61 -4.25 17.53
CA MET A 224 -7.39 -3.42 16.61
C MET A 224 -8.72 -4.07 16.18
N GLU A 225 -8.73 -5.38 15.93
CA GLU A 225 -9.94 -6.15 15.68
C GLU A 225 -10.92 -6.04 16.87
N ASP A 226 -10.40 -6.18 18.09
CA ASP A 226 -11.19 -6.03 19.31
C ASP A 226 -11.70 -4.59 19.50
N LEU A 227 -10.88 -3.57 19.19
CA LEU A 227 -11.31 -2.17 19.16
C LEU A 227 -12.51 -1.97 18.24
N ALA A 228 -12.46 -2.53 17.02
CA ALA A 228 -13.54 -2.40 16.03
C ALA A 228 -14.83 -3.04 16.54
N LYS A 229 -14.77 -4.27 17.08
CA LYS A 229 -15.96 -4.95 17.65
C LYS A 229 -16.54 -4.16 18.82
N GLN A 230 -15.69 -3.80 19.80
CA GLN A 230 -16.11 -3.10 21.00
C GLN A 230 -16.72 -1.73 20.70
N CYS A 231 -16.19 -1.02 19.71
CA CYS A 231 -16.70 0.29 19.26
C CYS A 231 -18.21 0.25 18.97
N PHE A 232 -18.68 -0.77 18.26
CA PHE A 232 -20.09 -0.90 17.88
C PHE A 232 -20.93 -1.66 18.90
N ASP A 233 -20.35 -2.58 19.66
CA ASP A 233 -21.08 -3.34 20.68
C ASP A 233 -21.45 -2.47 21.88
N SER A 234 -20.44 -1.85 22.49
CA SER A 234 -20.55 -1.12 23.77
C SER A 234 -19.89 0.27 23.78
N GLY A 235 -19.19 0.63 22.71
CA GLY A 235 -18.46 1.87 22.56
C GLY A 235 -19.26 3.02 21.92
N PRO A 236 -18.59 4.03 21.34
CA PRO A 236 -19.24 5.20 20.75
C PRO A 236 -20.09 4.88 19.52
N GLY A 237 -19.71 3.86 18.74
CA GLY A 237 -20.46 3.40 17.58
C GLY A 237 -21.88 2.95 17.91
N GLN A 238 -22.12 2.44 19.12
CA GLN A 238 -23.46 2.02 19.55
C GLN A 238 -24.49 3.17 19.45
N TYR A 239 -24.08 4.42 19.66
CA TYR A 239 -24.98 5.57 19.64
C TYR A 239 -25.35 5.99 18.22
N LEU A 240 -24.41 5.83 17.28
CA LEU A 240 -24.68 5.99 15.84
C LEU A 240 -25.75 4.98 15.37
N LEU A 241 -25.72 3.76 15.92
CA LEU A 241 -26.64 2.69 15.53
C LEU A 241 -28.00 2.79 16.24
N LYS A 242 -28.08 3.35 17.46
CA LYS A 242 -29.33 3.46 18.24
C LYS A 242 -30.37 4.38 17.62
N SER A 243 -29.96 5.39 16.87
CA SER A 243 -30.86 6.33 16.20
C SER A 243 -31.45 5.77 14.89
N GLN A 244 -31.05 4.56 14.48
CA GLN A 244 -31.30 4.04 13.14
C GLN A 244 -32.19 2.80 13.18
N LYS A 245 -33.05 2.64 12.17
CA LYS A 245 -33.91 1.45 12.02
C LYS A 245 -33.14 0.32 11.35
N LEU A 246 -32.23 -0.31 12.09
CA LEU A 246 -31.46 -1.45 11.60
C LEU A 246 -32.27 -2.74 11.68
N LYS A 247 -32.09 -3.63 10.69
CA LYS A 247 -32.63 -5.00 10.74
C LYS A 247 -31.92 -5.79 11.85
N HIS A 248 -32.58 -6.82 12.36
CA HIS A 248 -31.99 -7.71 13.36
C HIS A 248 -30.66 -8.29 12.86
N GLY A 249 -29.61 -8.20 13.68
CA GLY A 249 -28.28 -8.72 13.33
C GLY A 249 -27.39 -7.77 12.51
N GLN A 250 -27.90 -6.61 12.04
CA GLN A 250 -27.09 -5.67 11.26
C GLN A 250 -26.10 -4.88 12.13
N LYS A 251 -26.45 -4.60 13.40
CA LYS A 251 -25.53 -3.94 14.33
C LYS A 251 -24.27 -4.79 14.55
N GLU A 252 -24.48 -6.08 14.84
CA GLU A 252 -23.42 -7.05 15.06
C GLU A 252 -22.60 -7.25 13.78
N LEU A 253 -23.26 -7.25 12.62
CA LEU A 253 -22.58 -7.35 11.32
C LEU A 253 -21.65 -6.15 11.06
N ILE A 254 -22.06 -4.92 11.37
CA ILE A 254 -21.20 -3.74 11.16
C ILE A 254 -19.91 -3.84 11.97
N GLY A 255 -19.99 -4.25 13.24
CA GLY A 255 -18.80 -4.49 14.07
C GLY A 255 -17.91 -5.61 13.51
N GLN A 256 -18.51 -6.70 13.01
CA GLN A 256 -17.78 -7.80 12.37
C GLN A 256 -17.09 -7.37 11.08
N LEU A 257 -17.75 -6.57 10.24
CA LEU A 257 -17.17 -6.05 9.00
C LEU A 257 -16.00 -5.12 9.29
N TRP A 258 -16.13 -4.19 10.24
CA TRP A 258 -15.01 -3.30 10.59
C TRP A 258 -13.85 -4.04 11.24
N SER A 259 -14.12 -5.10 12.02
CA SER A 259 -13.06 -5.99 12.50
C SER A 259 -12.35 -6.70 11.35
N TYR A 260 -13.09 -7.18 10.34
CA TYR A 260 -12.51 -7.87 9.20
C TYR A 260 -11.70 -6.92 8.30
N TRP A 261 -12.16 -5.69 8.13
CA TRP A 261 -11.52 -4.66 7.32
C TRP A 261 -10.47 -3.83 8.06
N ILE A 262 -10.19 -4.13 9.33
CA ILE A 262 -9.44 -3.20 10.19
C ILE A 262 -8.02 -2.95 9.71
N GLU A 263 -7.36 -3.97 9.15
CA GLU A 263 -6.01 -3.85 8.61
C GLU A 263 -5.98 -2.85 7.44
N GLU A 264 -6.87 -3.04 6.46
CA GLU A 264 -6.99 -2.19 5.28
C GLU A 264 -7.43 -0.76 5.63
N ALA A 265 -8.38 -0.61 6.56
CA ALA A 265 -8.81 0.68 7.05
C ALA A 265 -7.67 1.40 7.79
N ALA A 266 -6.83 0.67 8.53
CA ALA A 266 -5.69 1.24 9.21
C ALA A 266 -4.57 1.63 8.25
N ALA A 267 -4.34 0.87 7.19
CA ALA A 267 -3.42 1.23 6.12
C ALA A 267 -3.82 2.56 5.45
N ASP A 268 -5.11 2.81 5.20
CA ASP A 268 -5.61 4.10 4.71
C ASP A 268 -5.37 5.24 5.73
N VAL A 269 -5.57 4.98 7.02
CA VAL A 269 -5.27 5.97 8.08
C VAL A 269 -3.78 6.29 8.12
N LEU A 270 -2.92 5.29 8.06
CA LEU A 270 -1.46 5.47 8.07
C LEU A 270 -0.97 6.22 6.84
N ALA A 271 -1.63 6.05 5.70
CA ALA A 271 -1.38 6.84 4.52
C ALA A 271 -1.69 8.34 4.75
N VAL A 272 -2.81 8.67 5.41
CA VAL A 272 -3.12 10.07 5.79
C VAL A 272 -2.06 10.64 6.74
N LEU A 273 -1.61 9.85 7.71
CA LEU A 273 -0.59 10.29 8.66
C LEU A 273 0.76 10.53 7.97
N ASN A 274 1.04 9.84 6.86
CA ASN A 274 2.34 9.91 6.20
C ASN A 274 2.40 10.91 5.03
N VAL A 275 1.38 10.98 4.17
CA VAL A 275 1.36 11.90 3.01
C VAL A 275 0.32 13.03 3.15
N GLY A 276 -0.29 13.12 4.33
CA GLY A 276 -1.21 14.19 4.70
C GLY A 276 -2.62 14.05 4.12
N PRO A 277 -3.48 15.04 4.38
CA PRO A 277 -4.88 15.05 3.94
C PRO A 277 -5.09 14.94 2.43
N SER A 278 -4.09 15.32 1.62
CA SER A 278 -4.12 15.19 0.17
C SER A 278 -4.26 13.73 -0.32
N TYR A 279 -3.93 12.75 0.55
CA TYR A 279 -4.14 11.33 0.30
C TYR A 279 -5.57 11.01 -0.15
N GLY A 280 -6.58 11.58 0.50
CA GLY A 280 -7.99 11.31 0.18
C GLY A 280 -8.35 11.70 -1.26
N PHE A 281 -7.73 12.75 -1.78
CA PHE A 281 -7.92 13.15 -3.18
C PHE A 281 -7.22 12.19 -4.14
N SER A 282 -6.00 11.78 -3.82
CA SER A 282 -5.25 10.80 -4.62
C SER A 282 -5.97 9.46 -4.66
N LEU A 283 -6.49 8.99 -3.51
CA LEU A 283 -7.29 7.78 -3.40
C LEU A 283 -8.58 7.86 -4.22
N ALA A 284 -9.29 8.99 -4.19
CA ALA A 284 -10.50 9.18 -4.99
C ALA A 284 -10.21 9.14 -6.51
N ILE A 285 -9.12 9.78 -6.96
CA ILE A 285 -8.67 9.70 -8.36
C ILE A 285 -8.35 8.24 -8.72
N PHE A 286 -7.56 7.57 -7.90
CA PHE A 286 -7.12 6.20 -8.13
C PHE A 286 -8.31 5.22 -8.23
N MET A 287 -9.23 5.27 -7.27
CA MET A 287 -10.42 4.40 -7.26
C MET A 287 -11.38 4.71 -8.41
N GLY A 288 -11.52 5.98 -8.80
CA GLY A 288 -12.30 6.38 -9.97
C GLY A 288 -11.70 5.84 -11.28
N LEU A 289 -10.37 5.91 -11.43
CA LEU A 289 -9.66 5.33 -12.57
C LEU A 289 -9.82 3.80 -12.61
N LEU A 290 -9.65 3.14 -11.46
CA LEU A 290 -9.78 1.70 -11.32
C LEU A 290 -11.21 1.23 -11.66
N SER A 291 -12.23 1.89 -11.12
CA SER A 291 -13.64 1.58 -11.38
C SER A 291 -13.99 1.69 -12.87
N ARG A 292 -13.53 2.77 -13.52
CA ARG A 292 -13.71 2.96 -14.97
C ARG A 292 -12.93 1.93 -15.79
N HIS A 293 -11.76 1.55 -15.31
CA HIS A 293 -10.99 0.51 -15.96
C HIS A 293 -11.71 -0.84 -15.91
N ILE A 294 -12.12 -1.30 -14.72
CA ILE A 294 -12.89 -2.53 -14.51
C ILE A 294 -14.12 -2.53 -15.43
N THR A 295 -14.82 -1.39 -15.51
CA THR A 295 -15.97 -1.21 -16.40
C THR A 295 -15.62 -1.43 -17.87
N LYS A 296 -14.53 -0.81 -18.35
CA LYS A 296 -14.07 -0.98 -19.73
C LYS A 296 -13.63 -2.42 -20.02
N TYR A 297 -12.98 -3.07 -19.06
CA TYR A 297 -12.56 -4.46 -19.16
C TYR A 297 -13.77 -5.41 -19.26
N LEU A 298 -14.73 -5.32 -18.34
CA LEU A 298 -15.95 -6.13 -18.36
C LEU A 298 -16.76 -5.94 -19.65
N ASN A 299 -16.89 -4.70 -20.13
CA ASN A 299 -17.57 -4.41 -21.39
C ASN A 299 -16.85 -5.02 -22.61
N ARG A 300 -15.51 -5.13 -22.61
CA ARG A 300 -14.76 -5.86 -23.66
C ARG A 300 -15.04 -7.35 -23.64
N LEU A 301 -15.28 -7.92 -22.46
CA LEU A 301 -15.70 -9.31 -22.28
C LEU A 301 -17.19 -9.52 -22.56
N HIS A 302 -17.91 -8.50 -23.05
CA HIS A 302 -19.36 -8.53 -23.27
C HIS A 302 -20.16 -8.83 -21.98
N ILE A 303 -19.58 -8.53 -20.82
CA ILE A 303 -20.26 -8.58 -19.52
C ILE A 303 -20.79 -7.16 -19.27
N PRO A 304 -22.11 -6.92 -19.41
CA PRO A 304 -22.66 -5.58 -19.25
C PRO A 304 -22.48 -5.13 -17.80
N TYR A 305 -21.62 -4.15 -17.61
CA TYR A 305 -21.38 -3.53 -16.31
C TYR A 305 -21.32 -2.01 -16.51
N GLN A 306 -22.17 -1.30 -15.76
CA GLN A 306 -22.06 0.14 -15.59
C GLN A 306 -22.21 0.43 -14.10
N PRO A 307 -21.16 0.90 -13.42
CA PRO A 307 -21.27 1.27 -12.03
C PRO A 307 -22.22 2.48 -11.93
N PRO A 308 -23.14 2.49 -10.96
CA PRO A 308 -24.08 3.60 -10.80
C PRO A 308 -23.39 4.92 -10.40
N SER A 309 -22.21 4.80 -9.79
CA SER A 309 -21.37 5.86 -9.24
C SER A 309 -19.95 5.82 -9.84
N LEU A 310 -19.14 6.84 -9.58
CA LEU A 310 -17.75 6.90 -10.06
C LEU A 310 -16.81 5.98 -9.28
N ILE A 311 -17.15 5.74 -8.02
CA ILE A 311 -16.45 4.84 -7.10
C ILE A 311 -17.46 3.81 -6.61
N ARG A 312 -17.04 2.55 -6.46
CA ARG A 312 -17.95 1.45 -6.11
C ARG A 312 -18.62 1.67 -4.76
N LEU A 313 -19.94 1.42 -4.73
CA LEU A 313 -20.77 1.34 -3.51
C LEU A 313 -21.05 -0.09 -3.07
N SER A 314 -20.42 -1.07 -3.72
CA SER A 314 -20.55 -2.46 -3.36
C SER A 314 -19.22 -3.19 -3.46
N SER A 315 -19.10 -4.26 -2.68
CA SER A 315 -17.93 -5.11 -2.67
C SER A 315 -18.29 -6.59 -2.68
N GLY A 316 -17.37 -7.39 -3.21
CA GLY A 316 -17.56 -8.81 -3.52
C GLY A 316 -18.44 -9.05 -4.75
N THR A 317 -18.63 -10.33 -5.08
CA THR A 317 -19.47 -10.74 -6.21
C THR A 317 -20.87 -11.10 -5.72
N PRO A 318 -21.95 -10.46 -6.24
CA PRO A 318 -23.30 -10.96 -6.05
C PRO A 318 -23.40 -12.40 -6.55
N LYS A 319 -24.25 -13.22 -5.92
CA LYS A 319 -24.45 -14.66 -6.18
C LYS A 319 -23.99 -15.15 -7.57
N VAL A 320 -22.82 -15.77 -7.64
CA VAL A 320 -22.58 -16.82 -8.64
C VAL A 320 -23.46 -17.99 -8.19
N THR A 321 -24.51 -18.28 -8.95
CA THR A 321 -25.54 -19.29 -8.64
C THR A 321 -25.08 -20.72 -8.88
N ASP A 322 -23.78 -21.01 -8.88
CA ASP A 322 -23.29 -22.36 -9.14
C ASP A 322 -23.32 -23.23 -7.85
N PRO A 323 -24.25 -24.19 -7.74
CA PRO A 323 -24.46 -24.96 -6.50
C PRO A 323 -23.38 -26.02 -6.25
N GLU A 324 -22.55 -26.37 -7.25
CA GLU A 324 -21.58 -27.47 -7.12
C GLU A 324 -20.29 -27.09 -6.38
N ALA A 325 -20.05 -25.81 -6.11
CA ALA A 325 -18.81 -25.36 -5.48
C ALA A 325 -18.70 -25.67 -3.97
N VAL A 326 -19.77 -25.96 -3.23
CA VAL A 326 -19.81 -25.70 -1.76
C VAL A 326 -19.38 -26.87 -0.85
N GLN A 327 -18.61 -27.85 -1.31
CA GLN A 327 -18.21 -28.98 -0.44
C GLN A 327 -16.72 -29.30 -0.49
N THR A 328 -15.94 -28.59 0.33
CA THR A 328 -14.77 -29.06 1.11
C THR A 328 -14.12 -27.82 1.74
N GLY A 329 -13.71 -27.88 3.01
CA GLY A 329 -13.30 -26.74 3.87
C GLY A 329 -12.09 -25.90 3.44
N SER A 330 -11.69 -25.97 2.16
CA SER A 330 -10.71 -25.10 1.50
C SER A 330 -11.15 -24.99 0.04
N ASN A 331 -12.19 -24.19 -0.21
CA ASN A 331 -12.83 -24.14 -1.52
C ASN A 331 -12.24 -22.99 -2.36
N PRO A 332 -11.48 -23.27 -3.44
CA PRO A 332 -10.98 -22.25 -4.36
C PRO A 332 -12.10 -21.52 -5.14
N ASN A 333 -13.36 -21.97 -5.03
CA ASN A 333 -14.54 -21.33 -5.64
C ASN A 333 -15.35 -20.48 -4.65
N ARG A 334 -14.77 -20.12 -3.51
CA ARG A 334 -15.42 -19.28 -2.51
C ARG A 334 -15.00 -17.83 -2.70
N ALA A 335 -15.91 -17.00 -3.18
CA ALA A 335 -15.74 -15.55 -3.15
C ALA A 335 -15.93 -15.06 -1.71
N ASP A 336 -14.84 -14.88 -0.98
CA ASP A 336 -14.84 -14.23 0.32
C ASP A 336 -15.25 -12.75 0.17
N VAL A 337 -15.70 -12.14 1.26
CA VAL A 337 -15.87 -10.67 1.28
C VAL A 337 -14.50 -10.05 0.99
N ASP A 338 -14.46 -9.02 0.14
CA ASP A 338 -13.22 -8.28 -0.11
C ASP A 338 -12.62 -7.82 1.21
N HIS A 339 -11.32 -8.01 1.36
CA HIS A 339 -10.58 -7.65 2.56
C HIS A 339 -10.54 -6.13 2.74
N HIS A 340 -10.73 -5.36 1.66
CA HIS A 340 -10.88 -3.92 1.73
C HIS A 340 -12.32 -3.52 2.11
N PRO A 341 -12.50 -2.43 2.88
CA PRO A 341 -13.75 -1.71 2.89
C PRO A 341 -14.19 -1.38 1.47
N VAL A 342 -15.51 -1.34 1.25
CA VAL A 342 -16.08 -0.84 -0.02
C VAL A 342 -15.42 0.49 -0.40
N ASP A 343 -15.02 0.66 -1.66
CA ASP A 343 -14.14 1.76 -2.09
C ASP A 343 -14.58 3.15 -1.58
N ILE A 344 -15.88 3.46 -1.58
CA ILE A 344 -16.38 4.74 -1.07
C ILE A 344 -16.16 4.92 0.43
N LEU A 345 -16.22 3.83 1.21
CA LEU A 345 -16.02 3.84 2.66
C LEU A 345 -14.56 4.12 3.01
N ARG A 346 -13.60 3.72 2.16
CA ARG A 346 -12.19 4.08 2.32
C ARG A 346 -11.97 5.59 2.30
N LEU A 347 -12.73 6.33 1.48
CA LEU A 347 -12.69 7.80 1.51
C LEU A 347 -13.29 8.39 2.80
N TYR A 348 -14.31 7.75 3.37
CA TYR A 348 -14.86 8.16 4.66
C TYR A 348 -13.97 7.79 5.85
N VAL A 349 -13.24 6.66 5.78
CA VAL A 349 -12.16 6.34 6.73
C VAL A 349 -11.08 7.42 6.66
N THR A 350 -10.65 7.77 5.45
CA THR A 350 -9.69 8.86 5.21
C THR A 350 -10.19 10.20 5.77
N LEU A 351 -11.46 10.55 5.55
CA LEU A 351 -12.09 11.74 6.12
C LEU A 351 -12.04 11.72 7.65
N GLY A 352 -12.36 10.59 8.27
CA GLY A 352 -12.28 10.40 9.72
C GLY A 352 -10.86 10.59 10.27
N ALA A 353 -9.85 10.09 9.55
CA ALA A 353 -8.45 10.25 9.90
C ALA A 353 -8.02 11.73 9.86
N ILE A 354 -8.39 12.46 8.80
CA ILE A 354 -8.11 13.91 8.65
C ILE A 354 -8.70 14.70 9.82
N GLU A 355 -9.93 14.38 10.21
CA GLU A 355 -10.60 15.00 11.37
C GLU A 355 -9.98 14.64 12.71
N GLY A 356 -9.24 13.55 12.75
CA GLY A 356 -8.53 13.05 13.90
C GLY A 356 -7.09 13.55 14.04
N LEU A 357 -6.58 14.34 13.08
CA LEU A 357 -5.22 14.88 13.14
C LEU A 357 -5.07 15.84 14.34
N ASN A 358 -4.07 15.61 15.18
CA ASN A 358 -3.86 16.35 16.42
C ASN A 358 -2.77 17.44 16.34
N ALA A 359 -1.85 17.33 15.37
CA ALA A 359 -0.76 18.26 15.12
C ALA A 359 -1.07 19.25 13.98
N TYR A 360 -2.34 19.28 13.54
CA TYR A 360 -2.79 19.98 12.35
C TYR A 360 -3.77 21.09 12.70
N SER A 361 -3.67 22.23 12.03
CA SER A 361 -4.52 23.39 12.30
C SER A 361 -6.00 23.05 12.14
N PRO A 362 -6.87 23.37 13.14
CA PRO A 362 -8.30 23.13 13.04
C PRO A 362 -8.97 23.74 11.80
N ASP A 363 -8.46 24.89 11.34
CA ASP A 363 -8.96 25.53 10.12
C ASP A 363 -8.59 24.74 8.87
N LEU A 364 -7.39 24.14 8.82
CA LEU A 364 -6.96 23.29 7.70
C LEU A 364 -7.70 21.95 7.72
N ILE A 365 -7.86 21.33 8.89
CA ILE A 365 -8.70 20.12 9.07
C ILE A 365 -10.08 20.36 8.48
N LYS A 366 -10.75 21.43 8.90
CA LYS A 366 -12.10 21.76 8.43
C LYS A 366 -12.14 21.96 6.91
N GLN A 367 -11.14 22.64 6.35
CA GLN A 367 -11.06 22.89 4.91
C GLN A 367 -10.89 21.59 4.11
N TYR A 368 -9.94 20.74 4.49
CA TYR A 368 -9.72 19.45 3.84
C TYR A 368 -10.91 18.52 4.00
N ALA A 369 -11.47 18.40 5.21
CA ALA A 369 -12.64 17.58 5.48
C ALA A 369 -13.84 18.00 4.61
N THR A 370 -14.13 19.30 4.56
CA THR A 370 -15.21 19.85 3.71
C THR A 370 -14.96 19.55 2.23
N THR A 371 -13.71 19.68 1.77
CA THR A 371 -13.34 19.46 0.37
C THR A 371 -13.46 18.00 -0.03
N LEU A 372 -12.97 17.11 0.83
CA LEU A 372 -13.05 15.67 0.59
C LEU A 372 -14.50 15.19 0.65
N GLU A 373 -15.31 15.70 1.58
CA GLU A 373 -16.74 15.37 1.66
C GLU A 373 -17.48 15.76 0.37
N GLN A 374 -17.22 16.95 -0.19
CA GLN A 374 -17.75 17.36 -1.49
C GLN A 374 -17.31 16.45 -2.64
N LEU A 375 -16.04 16.03 -2.66
CA LEU A 375 -15.55 15.10 -3.67
C LEU A 375 -16.22 13.72 -3.52
N ILE A 376 -16.41 13.24 -2.29
CA ILE A 376 -17.11 11.98 -2.03
C ILE A 376 -18.56 12.05 -2.52
N GLU A 377 -19.26 13.16 -2.27
CA GLU A 377 -20.61 13.39 -2.80
C GLU A 377 -20.62 13.28 -4.33
N ILE A 378 -19.70 13.95 -5.02
CA ILE A 378 -19.52 13.84 -6.47
C ILE A 378 -19.26 12.38 -6.91
N CYS A 379 -18.40 11.66 -6.19
CA CYS A 379 -18.04 10.28 -6.52
C CYS A 379 -19.20 9.30 -6.30
N SER A 380 -20.05 9.57 -5.32
CA SER A 380 -21.20 8.74 -4.91
C SER A 380 -22.48 9.08 -5.69
N GLU A 381 -22.53 10.21 -6.40
CA GLU A 381 -23.71 10.65 -7.15
C GLU A 381 -24.25 9.52 -8.05
N GLY A 382 -25.57 9.31 -8.04
CA GLY A 382 -26.24 8.24 -8.79
C GLY A 382 -26.07 6.83 -8.21
N GLY A 383 -25.16 6.64 -7.25
CA GLY A 383 -25.14 5.48 -6.38
C GLY A 383 -26.27 5.59 -5.35
N GLY A 384 -26.96 4.48 -5.07
CA GLY A 384 -28.16 4.47 -4.23
C GLY A 384 -27.91 4.86 -2.76
N ASP A 385 -28.89 4.61 -1.92
CA ASP A 385 -28.88 4.87 -0.47
C ASP A 385 -28.32 3.70 0.36
N SER A 386 -27.62 2.77 -0.28
CA SER A 386 -27.11 1.54 0.33
C SER A 386 -25.67 1.21 -0.06
N ILE A 387 -25.01 0.46 0.83
CA ILE A 387 -23.71 -0.17 0.62
C ILE A 387 -23.93 -1.69 0.53
N GLY A 388 -23.59 -2.25 -0.63
CA GLY A 388 -23.70 -3.68 -0.89
C GLY A 388 -22.46 -4.44 -0.41
N VAL A 389 -22.65 -5.46 0.44
CA VAL A 389 -21.57 -6.34 0.88
C VAL A 389 -21.94 -7.78 0.56
N HIS A 390 -21.14 -8.41 -0.29
CA HIS A 390 -21.38 -9.76 -0.76
C HIS A 390 -20.15 -10.65 -0.56
N GLY A 391 -20.37 -11.91 -0.21
CA GLY A 391 -19.32 -12.91 -0.11
C GLY A 391 -19.39 -13.68 1.18
N TRP A 392 -18.29 -14.33 1.55
CA TRP A 392 -18.18 -15.04 2.81
C TRP A 392 -17.30 -14.30 3.80
N LEU A 393 -17.85 -14.10 5.00
CA LEU A 393 -17.18 -13.44 6.11
C LEU A 393 -16.78 -14.51 7.15
N PRO A 394 -15.53 -14.53 7.63
CA PRO A 394 -15.16 -15.37 8.76
C PRO A 394 -15.90 -14.89 10.01
N VAL A 395 -16.38 -15.84 10.81
CA VAL A 395 -17.04 -15.58 12.11
C VAL A 395 -16.31 -16.41 13.15
N GLU A 396 -16.40 -16.05 14.44
CA GLU A 396 -15.69 -16.71 15.54
C GLU A 396 -15.55 -18.24 15.39
N GLY A 397 -14.29 -18.71 15.42
CA GLY A 397 -13.89 -20.10 15.18
C GLY A 397 -13.58 -20.38 13.70
N GLU A 398 -13.78 -21.63 13.26
CA GLU A 398 -13.67 -22.03 11.85
C GLU A 398 -14.99 -21.82 11.08
N LYS A 399 -15.93 -21.07 11.68
CA LYS A 399 -17.25 -20.82 11.11
C LYS A 399 -17.18 -19.65 10.15
N TRP A 400 -18.05 -19.69 9.17
CA TRP A 400 -18.19 -18.59 8.24
C TRP A 400 -19.64 -18.35 7.90
N ARG A 401 -19.94 -17.09 7.62
CA ARG A 401 -21.29 -16.63 7.27
C ARG A 401 -21.25 -16.03 5.89
N ARG A 402 -22.16 -16.47 5.02
CA ARG A 402 -22.41 -15.78 3.76
C ARG A 402 -23.13 -14.48 4.06
N ILE A 403 -22.61 -13.38 3.53
CA ILE A 403 -23.20 -12.05 3.58
C ILE A 403 -23.70 -11.71 2.18
N ASP A 404 -24.92 -11.21 2.12
CA ASP A 404 -25.60 -10.73 0.90
C ASP A 404 -26.54 -9.61 1.38
N GLU A 405 -25.93 -8.52 1.84
CA GLU A 405 -26.61 -7.48 2.61
C GLU A 405 -26.44 -6.12 1.94
N GLU A 406 -27.54 -5.36 1.90
CA GLU A 406 -27.56 -3.94 1.59
C GLU A 406 -27.68 -3.17 2.90
N LEU A 407 -26.62 -2.46 3.28
CA LEU A 407 -26.51 -1.69 4.50
C LEU A 407 -26.84 -0.23 4.23
N ASP A 408 -27.47 0.46 5.18
CA ASP A 408 -27.79 1.90 5.03
C ASP A 408 -26.51 2.71 4.79
N PHE A 409 -26.50 3.54 3.73
CA PHE A 409 -25.34 4.32 3.34
C PHE A 409 -24.93 5.32 4.42
N GLY A 410 -25.90 6.00 5.06
CA GLY A 410 -25.62 6.97 6.12
C GLY A 410 -24.96 6.34 7.33
N VAL A 411 -25.44 5.15 7.74
CA VAL A 411 -24.84 4.35 8.81
C VAL A 411 -23.41 3.94 8.47
N MET A 412 -23.20 3.38 7.28
CA MET A 412 -21.87 2.92 6.88
C MET A 412 -20.88 4.08 6.74
N ARG A 413 -21.32 5.21 6.17
CA ARG A 413 -20.57 6.48 6.13
C ARG A 413 -20.11 6.91 7.52
N ASP A 414 -21.06 7.05 8.45
CA ASP A 414 -20.76 7.57 9.80
C ASP A 414 -19.88 6.58 10.58
N SER A 415 -20.06 5.27 10.34
CA SER A 415 -19.20 4.23 10.91
C SER A 415 -17.77 4.30 10.38
N ALA A 416 -17.57 4.52 9.07
CA ALA A 416 -16.26 4.67 8.45
C ALA A 416 -15.51 5.89 8.98
N ARG A 417 -16.21 7.04 9.05
CA ARG A 417 -15.66 8.28 9.61
C ARG A 417 -15.27 8.14 11.08
N LEU A 418 -16.07 7.42 11.86
CA LEU A 418 -15.73 7.08 13.24
C LEU A 418 -14.48 6.20 13.31
N MET A 419 -14.41 5.14 12.49
CA MET A 419 -13.28 4.20 12.49
C MET A 419 -11.97 4.88 12.10
N GLY A 420 -11.96 5.70 11.05
CA GLY A 420 -10.76 6.46 10.67
C GLY A 420 -10.22 7.33 11.79
N ARG A 421 -11.11 8.02 12.51
CA ARG A 421 -10.72 8.84 13.67
C ARG A 421 -10.19 7.99 14.82
N LEU A 422 -10.87 6.89 15.14
CA LEU A 422 -10.50 6.01 16.24
C LEU A 422 -9.14 5.35 16.01
N ILE A 423 -8.89 4.81 14.81
CA ILE A 423 -7.64 4.13 14.49
C ILE A 423 -6.45 5.06 14.73
N GLY A 424 -6.47 6.27 14.17
CA GLY A 424 -5.35 7.21 14.28
C GLY A 424 -5.10 7.76 15.70
N ASN A 425 -6.10 7.72 16.58
CA ASN A 425 -6.03 8.35 17.91
C ASN A 425 -6.00 7.35 19.08
N THR A 426 -6.34 6.08 18.83
CA THR A 426 -6.34 5.07 19.88
C THR A 426 -4.90 4.76 20.28
N LYS A 427 -4.68 4.65 21.59
CA LYS A 427 -3.42 4.21 22.17
C LYS A 427 -3.45 2.70 22.33
N PHE A 428 -2.48 2.03 21.75
CA PHE A 428 -2.41 0.57 21.73
C PHE A 428 -1.39 0.06 22.74
N GLN A 429 -1.71 -1.03 23.45
CA GLN A 429 -0.76 -1.70 24.32
C GLN A 429 0.42 -2.24 23.51
N ALA A 430 0.17 -2.74 22.30
CA ALA A 430 1.22 -3.16 21.37
C ALA A 430 2.22 -2.05 21.05
N PHE A 431 1.83 -0.78 21.20
CA PHE A 431 2.68 0.41 21.03
C PHE A 431 3.02 1.08 22.35
N ASN A 432 3.08 0.34 23.46
CA ASN A 432 3.42 0.89 24.77
C ASN A 432 2.53 2.08 25.16
N ASN A 433 1.23 2.00 24.87
CA ASN A 433 0.23 3.05 25.09
C ASN A 433 0.45 4.34 24.28
N HIS A 434 1.05 4.22 23.09
CA HIS A 434 1.09 5.26 22.08
C HIS A 434 0.09 4.99 20.95
N SER A 435 -0.29 6.06 20.26
CA SER A 435 -1.11 6.04 19.07
C SER A 435 -0.24 6.04 17.81
N PHE A 436 -0.84 5.76 16.65
CA PHE A 436 -0.12 5.93 15.39
C PHE A 436 0.37 7.36 15.17
N GLN A 437 -0.39 8.38 15.62
CA GLN A 437 0.01 9.78 15.54
C GLN A 437 1.23 10.13 16.40
N ASP A 438 1.48 9.38 17.48
CA ASP A 438 2.71 9.55 18.27
C ASP A 438 3.94 8.99 17.53
N LEU A 439 3.73 8.09 16.55
CA LEU A 439 4.79 7.51 15.72
C LEU A 439 5.04 8.33 14.45
N GLU A 440 3.95 8.67 13.75
CA GLU A 440 3.95 9.38 12.47
C GLU A 440 2.72 10.27 12.41
N THR A 441 2.90 11.55 12.09
CA THR A 441 1.79 12.47 11.85
C THR A 441 2.19 13.50 10.82
N TRP A 442 1.19 13.96 10.08
CA TRP A 442 1.27 15.13 9.22
C TRP A 442 0.92 16.37 10.02
N ASP A 443 1.80 17.37 10.04
CA ASP A 443 1.60 18.62 10.77
C ASP A 443 1.52 19.86 9.86
N ASP A 444 1.38 21.04 10.46
CA ASP A 444 1.30 22.31 9.73
C ASP A 444 2.57 22.61 8.90
N HIS A 445 3.75 22.18 9.37
CA HIS A 445 5.00 22.39 8.64
C HIS A 445 5.07 21.50 7.39
N ASP A 446 4.59 20.26 7.51
CA ASP A 446 4.51 19.36 6.37
C ASP A 446 3.58 19.94 5.29
N GLU A 447 2.42 20.45 5.70
CA GLU A 447 1.49 21.10 4.78
C GLU A 447 2.06 22.38 4.16
N GLU A 448 2.73 23.24 4.93
CA GLU A 448 3.38 24.43 4.38
C GLU A 448 4.40 24.08 3.28
N THR A 449 5.10 22.96 3.46
CA THR A 449 6.04 22.43 2.47
C THR A 449 5.33 21.91 1.22
N ALA A 450 4.27 21.12 1.40
CA ALA A 450 3.44 20.62 0.29
C ALA A 450 2.76 21.77 -0.48
N GLU A 451 2.27 22.80 0.20
CA GLU A 451 1.72 24.02 -0.40
C GLU A 451 2.76 24.80 -1.21
N SER A 452 4.01 24.83 -0.75
CA SER A 452 5.10 25.49 -1.47
C SER A 452 5.40 24.76 -2.79
N ILE A 453 5.45 23.43 -2.75
CA ILE A 453 5.59 22.58 -3.94
C ILE A 453 4.40 22.78 -4.90
N TRP A 454 3.17 22.74 -4.36
CA TRP A 454 1.94 23.04 -5.12
C TRP A 454 2.05 24.39 -5.84
N THR A 455 2.50 25.43 -5.16
CA THR A 455 2.56 26.80 -5.71
C THR A 455 3.42 26.83 -6.97
N ILE A 456 4.60 26.21 -6.92
CA ILE A 456 5.57 26.20 -8.02
C ILE A 456 5.07 25.29 -9.17
N LEU A 457 4.39 24.19 -8.86
CA LEU A 457 3.80 23.30 -9.86
C LEU A 457 2.57 23.92 -10.56
N ALA A 458 1.60 24.41 -9.79
CA ALA A 458 0.32 24.95 -10.27
C ALA A 458 0.44 26.34 -10.93
N GLN A 459 1.55 27.05 -10.73
CA GLN A 459 1.85 28.29 -11.44
C GLN A 459 2.83 28.10 -12.61
N ASN A 460 3.29 26.86 -12.86
CA ASN A 460 4.30 26.53 -13.87
C ASN A 460 5.52 27.44 -13.80
N GLN A 461 5.97 27.72 -12.57
CA GLN A 461 7.19 28.50 -12.35
C GLN A 461 8.39 27.71 -12.89
N GLN A 462 9.39 28.43 -13.38
CA GLN A 462 10.62 27.84 -13.93
C GLN A 462 11.46 27.16 -12.84
N GLU A 463 11.30 27.59 -11.58
CA GLU A 463 11.95 26.96 -10.44
C GLU A 463 11.53 25.48 -10.34
N GLY A 464 12.50 24.58 -10.13
CA GLY A 464 12.23 23.16 -9.94
C GLY A 464 11.77 22.88 -8.51
N VAL A 465 11.06 21.76 -8.30
CA VAL A 465 10.73 21.26 -6.95
C VAL A 465 11.75 20.22 -6.45
N ARG A 466 12.91 20.14 -7.12
CA ARG A 466 13.88 19.06 -7.00
C ARG A 466 14.43 18.85 -5.58
N ASP A 467 14.59 19.93 -4.83
CA ASP A 467 15.22 19.92 -3.50
C ASP A 467 14.24 20.34 -2.39
N MET A 468 12.94 20.27 -2.66
CA MET A 468 11.90 20.69 -1.72
C MET A 468 11.34 19.51 -0.94
N GLY A 469 11.30 19.65 0.38
CA GLY A 469 10.72 18.66 1.27
C GLY A 469 11.30 17.25 1.06
N ASP A 470 10.46 16.26 1.31
CA ASP A 470 10.72 14.86 1.02
C ASP A 470 9.67 14.29 0.04
N ASP A 471 9.67 12.98 -0.19
CA ASP A 471 8.84 12.39 -1.23
C ASP A 471 7.34 12.43 -0.90
N ALA A 472 6.98 12.38 0.39
CA ALA A 472 5.61 12.61 0.85
C ALA A 472 5.13 14.03 0.53
N HIS A 473 5.94 15.05 0.82
CA HIS A 473 5.65 16.44 0.45
C HIS A 473 5.51 16.63 -1.06
N LEU A 474 6.41 16.01 -1.84
CA LEU A 474 6.39 16.08 -3.30
C LEU A 474 5.10 15.49 -3.88
N LEU A 475 4.67 14.33 -3.38
CA LEU A 475 3.44 13.67 -3.81
C LEU A 475 2.19 14.46 -3.39
N ALA A 476 2.16 14.99 -2.17
CA ALA A 476 1.06 15.80 -1.67
C ALA A 476 0.90 17.09 -2.49
N GLY A 477 1.98 17.86 -2.64
CA GLY A 477 1.98 19.10 -3.41
C GLY A 477 1.65 18.88 -4.90
N ALA A 478 2.15 17.80 -5.50
CA ALA A 478 1.83 17.45 -6.89
C ALA A 478 0.36 17.06 -7.08
N THR A 479 -0.22 16.31 -6.13
CA THR A 479 -1.65 15.95 -6.12
C THR A 479 -2.52 17.19 -6.11
N LEU A 480 -2.26 18.13 -5.20
CA LEU A 480 -2.97 19.41 -5.12
C LEU A 480 -2.81 20.21 -6.43
N ALA A 481 -1.61 20.20 -7.03
CA ALA A 481 -1.32 21.00 -8.21
C ALA A 481 -2.05 20.44 -9.43
N PHE A 482 -2.12 19.12 -9.52
CA PHE A 482 -2.88 18.44 -10.55
C PHE A 482 -4.37 18.73 -10.43
N LEU A 483 -4.94 18.70 -9.22
CA LEU A 483 -6.35 19.00 -9.03
C LEU A 483 -6.71 20.43 -9.48
N GLU A 484 -5.85 21.42 -9.22
CA GLU A 484 -6.05 22.78 -9.75
C GLU A 484 -5.82 22.86 -11.26
N LYS A 485 -4.75 22.24 -11.76
CA LYS A 485 -4.28 22.35 -13.15
C LYS A 485 -4.22 20.98 -13.83
N HIS A 486 -5.36 20.29 -13.92
CA HIS A 486 -5.41 18.92 -14.44
C HIS A 486 -4.89 18.81 -15.89
N GLY A 487 -5.03 19.87 -16.69
CA GLY A 487 -4.45 19.96 -18.04
C GLY A 487 -2.91 19.96 -18.08
N TRP A 488 -2.23 20.10 -16.94
CA TRP A 488 -0.77 20.10 -16.83
C TRP A 488 -0.21 18.78 -16.32
N TYR A 489 -1.01 17.71 -16.33
CA TYR A 489 -0.61 16.36 -15.89
C TYR A 489 0.82 15.98 -16.29
N LYS A 490 1.18 16.11 -17.59
CA LYS A 490 2.51 15.74 -18.09
C LYS A 490 3.62 16.61 -17.50
N SER A 491 3.40 17.93 -17.39
CA SER A 491 4.39 18.86 -16.82
C SER A 491 4.62 18.56 -15.34
N ILE A 492 3.53 18.40 -14.58
CA ILE A 492 3.55 18.09 -13.15
C ILE A 492 4.23 16.73 -12.91
N SER A 493 3.82 15.69 -13.64
CA SER A 493 4.39 14.34 -13.50
C SER A 493 5.88 14.30 -13.84
N ASN A 494 6.32 15.02 -14.88
CA ASN A 494 7.74 15.08 -15.24
C ASN A 494 8.58 15.77 -14.16
N ARG A 495 8.10 16.90 -13.62
CA ARG A 495 8.80 17.66 -12.58
C ARG A 495 8.82 16.91 -11.24
N LEU A 496 7.73 16.24 -10.89
CA LEU A 496 7.66 15.31 -9.77
C LEU A 496 8.69 14.19 -9.94
N GLY A 497 8.71 13.53 -11.10
CA GLY A 497 9.68 12.47 -11.38
C GLY A 497 11.14 12.94 -11.26
N GLN A 498 11.47 14.14 -11.75
CA GLN A 498 12.82 14.70 -11.60
C GLN A 498 13.20 14.93 -10.13
N ALA A 499 12.24 15.32 -9.29
CA ALA A 499 12.46 15.48 -7.86
C ALA A 499 12.63 14.12 -7.15
N LEU A 500 11.83 13.12 -7.50
CA LEU A 500 11.96 11.76 -6.96
C LEU A 500 13.28 11.09 -7.37
N GLU A 501 13.77 11.35 -8.58
CA GLU A 501 15.10 10.88 -9.00
C GLU A 501 16.21 11.51 -8.14
N ASN A 502 16.09 12.80 -7.83
CA ASN A 502 17.00 13.48 -6.92
C ASN A 502 16.88 12.96 -5.48
N SER A 503 15.69 12.56 -5.04
CA SER A 503 15.50 11.88 -3.76
C SER A 503 16.25 10.54 -3.75
N PHE A 504 16.12 9.73 -4.81
CA PHE A 504 16.88 8.49 -4.95
C PHE A 504 18.39 8.71 -4.84
N ASP A 505 18.92 9.71 -5.55
CA ASP A 505 20.36 10.05 -5.51
C ASP A 505 20.86 10.43 -4.11
N ARG A 506 19.97 10.92 -3.24
CA ARG A 506 20.29 11.34 -1.85
C ARG A 506 19.87 10.31 -0.81
N ASP A 507 19.23 9.22 -1.22
CA ASP A 507 18.67 8.24 -0.29
C ASP A 507 19.78 7.49 0.46
N ALA A 508 19.58 7.26 1.76
CA ALA A 508 20.59 6.66 2.63
C ALA A 508 20.91 5.19 2.29
N TYR A 509 20.00 4.49 1.62
CA TYR A 509 20.18 3.10 1.20
C TYR A 509 20.52 3.00 -0.29
N TRP A 510 19.97 3.88 -1.12
CA TRP A 510 20.10 3.80 -2.57
C TRP A 510 21.08 4.79 -3.21
N GLY A 511 21.21 5.99 -2.66
CA GLY A 511 21.90 7.12 -3.28
C GLY A 511 23.43 7.04 -3.28
N VAL A 512 24.02 6.21 -2.40
CA VAL A 512 25.46 6.02 -2.32
C VAL A 512 25.84 4.57 -2.57
N LEU A 513 26.24 4.24 -3.79
CA LEU A 513 26.97 3.00 -4.08
C LEU A 513 28.34 3.06 -3.39
N GLY A 514 28.42 2.65 -2.11
CA GLY A 514 29.69 2.36 -1.44
C GLY A 514 29.94 3.01 -0.07
N ALA A 515 29.04 3.84 0.48
CA ALA A 515 29.11 4.21 1.88
C ALA A 515 28.16 3.30 2.65
N GLU A 516 28.66 2.47 3.57
CA GLU A 516 27.79 1.91 4.60
C GLU A 516 27.09 3.11 5.27
N PRO A 517 25.76 3.16 5.31
CA PRO A 517 25.11 4.21 6.07
C PRO A 517 25.57 4.03 7.51
N ALA A 518 26.04 5.11 8.13
CA ALA A 518 26.46 5.16 9.52
C ALA A 518 25.22 5.04 10.44
N VAL A 519 24.37 4.05 10.22
CA VAL A 519 23.36 3.62 11.16
C VAL A 519 24.12 2.83 12.20
N SER A 520 24.21 3.37 13.41
CA SER A 520 24.73 2.61 14.54
C SER A 520 23.74 1.48 14.83
N TRP A 521 23.95 0.33 14.20
CA TRP A 521 23.19 -0.88 14.45
C TRP A 521 23.39 -1.27 15.91
N SER A 522 22.38 -1.06 16.75
CA SER A 522 22.26 -1.83 17.98
C SER A 522 21.71 -3.21 17.57
N PRO A 523 22.49 -4.29 17.66
CA PRO A 523 22.00 -5.61 17.28
C PRO A 523 20.83 -5.99 18.19
N ASP A 524 19.67 -6.21 17.59
CA ASP A 524 18.51 -6.84 18.23
C ASP A 524 19.00 -8.08 19.05
N PRO A 525 18.59 -8.24 20.32
CA PRO A 525 18.90 -9.42 21.12
C PRO A 525 18.56 -10.76 20.41
N TYR A 526 17.62 -10.77 19.46
CA TYR A 526 17.32 -11.94 18.62
C TYR A 526 18.45 -12.24 17.61
N ASN A 527 18.97 -11.21 16.93
CA ASN A 527 20.12 -11.34 16.03
C ASN A 527 21.42 -11.69 16.78
N LYS A 528 21.58 -11.25 18.02
CA LYS A 528 22.73 -11.62 18.85
C LYS A 528 22.79 -13.12 19.13
N LYS A 529 21.64 -13.79 19.32
CA LYS A 529 21.58 -15.25 19.49
C LYS A 529 21.95 -15.99 18.19
N ILE A 530 21.48 -15.51 17.04
CA ILE A 530 21.78 -16.10 15.73
C ILE A 530 23.27 -15.92 15.37
N LEU A 531 23.81 -14.72 15.58
CA LEU A 531 25.24 -14.45 15.37
C LEU A 531 26.14 -15.30 16.28
N ASN A 532 25.76 -15.45 17.56
CA ASN A 532 26.46 -16.33 18.49
C ASN A 532 26.38 -17.80 18.05
N PHE A 533 25.23 -18.24 17.52
CA PHE A 533 25.06 -19.58 16.98
C PHE A 533 25.94 -19.83 15.73
N ILE A 534 25.99 -18.87 14.80
CA ILE A 534 26.83 -18.93 13.59
C ILE A 534 28.32 -18.94 13.98
N GLN A 535 28.75 -18.08 14.91
CA GLN A 535 30.13 -18.07 15.39
C GLN A 535 30.51 -19.39 16.08
N LYS A 536 29.61 -19.96 16.89
CA LYS A 536 29.81 -21.29 17.49
C LYS A 536 29.94 -22.39 16.44
N LYS A 537 29.11 -22.37 15.38
CA LYS A 537 29.19 -23.33 14.27
C LYS A 537 30.46 -23.18 13.45
N LYS A 538 30.92 -21.95 13.17
CA LYS A 538 32.22 -21.70 12.53
C LYS A 538 33.37 -22.26 13.38
N ALA A 539 33.36 -22.07 14.69
CA ALA A 539 34.38 -22.62 15.59
C ALA A 539 34.39 -24.17 15.62
N GLU A 540 33.21 -24.82 15.57
CA GLU A 540 33.08 -26.28 15.49
C GLU A 540 33.65 -26.83 14.17
N VAL A 541 33.41 -26.15 13.04
CA VAL A 541 33.92 -26.55 11.72
C VAL A 541 35.45 -26.39 11.65
N THR A 542 36.00 -25.32 12.21
CA THR A 542 37.45 -25.10 12.25
C THR A 542 38.17 -26.13 13.13
N ARG A 543 37.54 -26.58 14.24
CA ARG A 543 38.08 -27.66 15.09
C ARG A 543 38.13 -29.02 14.40
N LYS A 544 37.24 -29.29 13.44
CA LYS A 544 37.22 -30.55 12.67
C LYS A 544 38.23 -30.61 11.53
N LYS A 545 38.94 -29.51 11.22
CA LYS A 545 40.00 -29.44 10.20
C LYS A 545 41.41 -29.50 10.80
N LYS A 546 41.66 -30.32 11.84
CA LYS A 546 43.04 -30.66 12.22
C LYS A 546 43.60 -31.69 11.23
N PRO A 547 44.82 -31.51 10.70
CA PRO A 547 45.39 -32.40 9.70
C PRO A 547 45.74 -33.76 10.30
N VAL A 548 45.32 -34.82 9.61
CA VAL A 548 45.74 -36.20 9.87
C VAL A 548 47.27 -36.27 9.80
N GLN A 549 47.92 -36.58 10.91
CA GLN A 549 49.37 -36.81 10.96
C GLN A 549 49.72 -37.99 10.04
N LYS A 550 50.64 -37.75 9.09
CA LYS A 550 51.25 -38.76 8.24
C LYS A 550 51.86 -39.87 9.09
N ILE A 551 51.30 -41.08 9.00
CA ILE A 551 51.93 -42.31 9.46
C ILE A 551 53.13 -42.56 8.53
N ARG A 552 54.34 -42.43 9.07
CA ARG A 552 55.58 -42.86 8.43
C ARG A 552 55.63 -44.38 8.47
N SER A 553 55.65 -45.03 7.31
CA SER A 553 56.05 -46.42 7.17
C SER A 553 57.56 -46.55 7.47
N ARG A 554 57.92 -47.50 8.32
CA ARG A 554 59.28 -48.03 8.43
C ARG A 554 59.23 -49.55 8.66
N LYS A 555 59.82 -50.24 7.67
CA LYS A 555 60.32 -51.62 7.60
C LYS A 555 59.34 -52.76 7.83
#